data_AF-A0A7W6TSJ3-F1
#
_entry.id   AF-A0A7W6TSJ3-F1
#
_cell.length_a   1.000
_cell.length_b   1.000
_cell.length_c   1.000
_cell.angle_alpha   90.00
_cell.angle_beta   90.00
_cell.angle_gamma   90.00
#
_symmetry.space_group_name_H-M   'P 1'
#
loop_
_entity.id
_entity.type
_entity.pdbx_description
1 polymer ?
#
loop_
_entity_poly.entity_id
_entity_poly.type
_entity_poly.pdbx_seq_one_letter_code
_entity_poly.pdbx_strand_id
1 'polypeptide(L)'
;MLQSYVSSSRVRRHYTPAQALLPFGERKQIEAKCFEGAIDLPTMGYLRAPKLTRSRTVLVNLLPKPHIISPTVPSVYVPPVLVSREIEVLERIPAAYRMLFWADNPQARVSRSIKDRRLLTRATSLLEKASVLSMLTDVTASVLLFCGSDRNSFYDTRAHGTVFIRFTKAGDEFHLIEEFVHQAGHALFSILMSQQNRYCFISERAPICSLGIDSADTRPFGVALHGLVTEALIADTFLRIFSLPSVSTSDRHQVLGRLAFSCRKLAADLHLIAKLSETFTQEGLILLGAISRTCSQIFRRFGARLERVDLSRQTYVFSPKRYAGLNKRLS
;
A
#
# COMPACT_ATOMS: atom_id res chain seq x y z
N MET A 1 -5.66 11.53 -13.77
CA MET A 1 -4.87 12.72 -13.38
C MET A 1 -3.87 12.43 -12.27
N LEU A 2 -4.29 11.82 -11.15
CA LEU A 2 -3.35 11.35 -10.11
C LEU A 2 -2.30 10.39 -10.69
N GLN A 3 -2.72 9.48 -11.57
CA GLN A 3 -1.82 8.66 -12.38
C GLN A 3 -0.83 9.50 -13.21
N SER A 4 -1.31 10.51 -13.94
CA SER A 4 -0.44 11.39 -14.73
C SER A 4 0.56 12.13 -13.86
N TYR A 5 0.17 12.54 -12.66
CA TYR A 5 1.07 13.13 -11.66
C TYR A 5 2.14 12.13 -11.22
N VAL A 6 1.73 10.91 -10.83
CA VAL A 6 2.67 9.83 -10.44
C VAL A 6 3.64 9.50 -11.57
N SER A 7 3.14 9.33 -12.81
CA SER A 7 3.95 8.97 -13.97
C SER A 7 4.87 10.10 -14.46
N SER A 8 4.50 11.37 -14.29
CA SER A 8 5.31 12.53 -14.70
C SER A 8 6.29 13.00 -13.63
N SER A 9 5.97 12.78 -12.36
CA SER A 9 6.88 13.07 -11.27
C SER A 9 8.13 12.19 -11.39
N ARG A 10 9.33 12.77 -11.24
CA ARG A 10 10.63 12.05 -11.23
C ARG A 10 10.77 11.02 -10.09
N VAL A 11 9.68 10.65 -9.43
CA VAL A 11 9.55 9.64 -8.36
C VAL A 11 10.27 8.33 -8.74
N ARG A 12 10.28 7.96 -10.03
CA ARG A 12 10.96 6.76 -10.55
C ARG A 12 12.48 6.71 -10.36
N ARG A 13 13.19 7.83 -10.22
CA ARG A 13 14.67 7.87 -10.31
C ARG A 13 15.42 7.97 -8.98
N HIS A 14 14.71 8.15 -7.85
CA HIS A 14 15.36 8.55 -6.61
C HIS A 14 15.02 7.70 -5.38
N TYR A 15 14.18 6.67 -5.51
CA TYR A 15 13.93 5.79 -4.38
C TYR A 15 15.00 4.68 -4.32
N THR A 16 16.12 5.00 -3.67
CA THR A 16 17.00 3.97 -3.11
C THR A 16 16.75 3.97 -1.61
N PRO A 17 16.04 2.97 -1.04
CA PRO A 17 15.88 2.83 0.41
C PRO A 17 17.21 2.96 1.17
N ALA A 18 18.31 2.55 0.52
CA ALA A 18 19.67 2.61 1.03
C ALA A 18 20.22 4.03 1.28
N GLN A 19 19.70 5.09 0.63
CA GLN A 19 20.30 6.43 0.73
C GLN A 19 19.96 7.18 2.02
N ALA A 20 19.01 6.69 2.82
CA ALA A 20 18.45 7.46 3.93
C ALA A 20 19.17 7.28 5.28
N LEU A 21 20.01 6.26 5.50
CA LEU A 21 20.40 5.90 6.89
C LEU A 21 21.86 5.53 7.17
N LEU A 22 22.73 5.45 6.16
CA LEU A 22 24.17 5.37 6.41
C LEU A 22 24.84 6.56 5.72
N PRO A 23 25.52 7.46 6.47
CA PRO A 23 26.45 8.41 5.87
C PRO A 23 27.37 7.63 4.94
N PHE A 24 27.48 8.07 3.68
CA PHE A 24 28.31 7.40 2.67
C PHE A 24 29.73 7.18 3.22
N GLY A 25 30.08 5.92 3.50
CA GLY A 25 31.47 5.51 3.82
C GLY A 25 31.73 5.01 5.25
N GLU A 26 30.80 5.13 6.21
CA GLU A 26 31.07 4.66 7.58
C GLU A 26 30.85 3.15 7.75
N ARG A 27 31.91 2.42 8.08
CA ARG A 27 31.82 1.01 8.48
C ARG A 27 31.06 0.90 9.79
N LYS A 28 29.81 0.45 9.72
CA LYS A 28 28.99 0.17 10.90
C LYS A 28 28.84 -1.33 11.08
N GLN A 29 29.12 -1.79 12.30
CA GLN A 29 28.82 -3.13 12.75
C GLN A 29 27.49 -3.13 13.50
N ILE A 30 26.64 -4.10 13.22
CA ILE A 30 25.37 -4.27 13.92
C ILE A 30 25.21 -5.71 14.38
N GLU A 31 24.58 -5.89 15.52
CA GLU A 31 23.99 -7.16 15.92
C GLU A 31 22.61 -7.30 15.27
N ALA A 32 22.40 -8.38 14.53
CA ALA A 32 21.14 -8.65 13.86
C ALA A 32 20.65 -10.05 14.21
N LYS A 33 19.32 -10.23 14.24
CA LYS A 33 18.73 -11.55 14.41
C LYS A 33 18.67 -12.26 13.06
N CYS A 34 19.19 -13.48 13.02
CA CYS A 34 18.99 -14.43 11.93
C CYS A 34 17.78 -15.32 12.26
N PHE A 35 16.92 -15.59 11.28
CA PHE A 35 15.83 -16.56 11.38
C PHE A 35 15.73 -17.36 10.08
N GLU A 36 15.80 -18.70 10.17
CA GLU A 36 15.79 -19.60 9.00
C GLU A 36 16.77 -19.17 7.87
N GLY A 37 17.95 -18.68 8.26
CA GLY A 37 18.97 -18.23 7.33
C GLY A 37 18.71 -16.87 6.69
N ALA A 38 17.74 -16.08 7.16
CA ALA A 38 17.52 -14.70 6.74
C ALA A 38 17.90 -13.72 7.86
N ILE A 39 18.60 -12.64 7.52
CA ILE A 39 18.97 -11.55 8.43
C ILE A 39 18.44 -10.26 7.83
N ASP A 40 17.53 -9.59 8.54
CA ASP A 40 16.99 -8.30 8.13
C ASP A 40 18.04 -7.22 8.35
N LEU A 41 18.24 -6.40 7.33
CA LEU A 41 19.08 -5.22 7.37
C LEU A 41 18.14 -4.04 7.07
N PRO A 42 17.64 -3.36 8.11
CA PRO A 42 16.70 -2.27 7.93
C PRO A 42 17.19 -1.30 6.86
N THR A 43 16.32 -1.03 5.88
CA THR A 43 16.55 -0.18 4.69
C THR A 43 17.61 -0.64 3.69
N MET A 44 18.33 -1.72 3.96
CA MET A 44 19.35 -2.28 3.07
C MET A 44 18.94 -3.61 2.44
N GLY A 45 17.87 -4.28 2.87
CA GLY A 45 17.53 -5.60 2.32
C GLY A 45 17.73 -6.69 3.33
N TYR A 46 18.16 -7.86 2.87
CA TYR A 46 18.45 -8.99 3.75
C TYR A 46 19.68 -9.77 3.32
N LEU A 47 20.37 -10.37 4.29
CA LEU A 47 21.38 -11.39 4.02
C LEU A 47 20.72 -12.76 4.10
N ARG A 48 20.93 -13.56 3.05
CA ARG A 48 20.56 -14.97 3.03
C ARG A 48 21.78 -15.83 3.31
N ALA A 49 21.79 -16.52 4.44
CA ALA A 49 22.83 -17.44 4.89
C ALA A 49 22.23 -18.83 5.16
N PRO A 50 22.13 -19.72 4.16
CA PRO A 50 21.42 -21.00 4.27
C PRO A 50 21.94 -21.92 5.40
N LYS A 51 23.21 -21.79 5.78
CA LYS A 51 23.83 -22.56 6.88
C LYS A 51 23.39 -22.08 8.28
N LEU A 52 22.71 -20.94 8.39
CA LEU A 52 22.21 -20.41 9.65
C LEU A 52 20.73 -20.79 9.87
N THR A 53 20.46 -22.08 10.08
CA THR A 53 19.07 -22.59 10.17
C THR A 53 18.38 -22.28 11.50
N ARG A 54 19.14 -22.03 12.57
CA ARG A 54 18.60 -21.68 13.90
C ARG A 54 18.61 -20.17 14.14
N SER A 55 17.63 -19.70 14.89
CA SER A 55 17.56 -18.32 15.34
C SER A 55 18.77 -17.97 16.20
N ARG A 56 19.52 -16.93 15.82
CA ARG A 56 20.69 -16.46 16.57
C ARG A 56 21.01 -15.01 16.27
N THR A 57 21.70 -14.35 17.18
CA THR A 57 22.34 -13.06 16.90
C THR A 57 23.58 -13.28 16.03
N VAL A 58 23.76 -12.41 15.04
CA VAL A 58 24.93 -12.39 14.15
C VAL A 58 25.49 -10.99 14.06
N LEU A 59 26.80 -10.88 13.92
CA LEU A 59 27.48 -9.60 13.70
C LEU A 59 27.58 -9.35 12.19
N VAL A 60 27.07 -8.21 11.73
CA VAL A 60 27.07 -7.83 10.31
C VAL A 60 27.85 -6.54 10.11
N ASN A 61 28.72 -6.51 9.11
CA ASN A 61 29.34 -5.28 8.61
C ASN A 61 28.54 -4.78 7.41
N LEU A 62 28.13 -3.51 7.40
CA LEU A 62 27.23 -2.97 6.39
C LEU A 62 27.94 -2.49 5.10
N LEU A 63 29.25 -2.23 5.12
CA LEU A 63 29.98 -1.64 3.99
C LEU A 63 31.24 -2.43 3.59
N PRO A 64 31.60 -2.45 2.27
CA PRO A 64 30.92 -1.81 1.13
C PRO A 64 29.70 -2.59 0.61
N LYS A 65 29.59 -3.86 0.98
CA LYS A 65 28.38 -4.69 0.83
C LYS A 65 28.13 -5.39 2.15
N PRO A 66 26.88 -5.52 2.60
CA PRO A 66 26.59 -6.23 3.83
C PRO A 66 27.13 -7.66 3.80
N HIS A 67 27.78 -8.07 4.89
CA HIS A 67 28.26 -9.44 5.08
C HIS A 67 28.33 -9.81 6.56
N ILE A 68 28.20 -11.10 6.82
CA ILE A 68 28.25 -11.65 8.17
C ILE A 68 29.71 -11.79 8.61
N ILE A 69 30.05 -11.17 9.72
CA ILE A 69 31.37 -11.23 10.37
C ILE A 69 31.44 -12.46 11.28
N SER A 70 30.40 -12.70 12.08
CA SER A 70 30.39 -13.79 13.06
C SER A 70 28.98 -14.37 13.21
N PRO A 71 28.81 -15.69 13.05
CA PRO A 71 29.82 -16.65 12.57
C PRO A 71 30.15 -16.40 11.10
N THR A 72 31.41 -16.61 10.69
CA THR A 72 31.82 -16.51 9.29
C THR A 72 31.11 -17.58 8.46
N VAL A 73 30.08 -17.20 7.72
CA VAL A 73 29.33 -18.09 6.85
C VAL A 73 29.10 -17.46 5.48
N PRO A 74 29.04 -18.26 4.41
CA PRO A 74 28.61 -17.78 3.11
C PRO A 74 27.22 -17.14 3.25
N SER A 75 27.12 -15.90 2.78
CA SER A 75 25.86 -15.17 2.73
C SER A 75 25.72 -14.48 1.38
N VAL A 76 24.48 -14.39 0.92
CA VAL A 76 24.12 -13.65 -0.29
C VAL A 76 23.33 -12.43 0.16
N TYR A 77 23.87 -11.26 -0.10
CA TYR A 77 23.12 -10.02 0.07
C TYR A 77 22.05 -9.94 -1.02
N VAL A 78 20.80 -9.86 -0.58
CA VAL A 78 19.67 -9.56 -1.45
C VAL A 78 19.31 -8.11 -1.22
N PRO A 79 19.60 -7.21 -2.20
CA PRO A 79 19.28 -5.82 -2.06
C PRO A 79 17.76 -5.61 -1.97
N PRO A 80 17.29 -4.43 -1.56
CA PRO A 80 15.89 -4.06 -1.71
C PRO A 80 15.53 -4.23 -3.19
N VAL A 81 14.55 -5.06 -3.51
CA VAL A 81 14.13 -5.22 -4.91
C VAL A 81 13.63 -3.87 -5.39
N LEU A 82 14.33 -3.30 -6.38
CA LEU A 82 13.95 -2.06 -7.03
C LEU A 82 13.18 -2.40 -8.30
N VAL A 83 11.96 -1.90 -8.38
CA VAL A 83 11.13 -1.71 -9.58
C VAL A 83 11.25 -2.85 -10.60
N SER A 84 10.48 -3.92 -10.40
CA SER A 84 10.18 -4.84 -11.50
C SER A 84 9.12 -4.22 -12.41
N ARG A 85 9.23 -4.40 -13.73
CA ARG A 85 8.15 -4.03 -14.67
C ARG A 85 6.99 -5.02 -14.63
N GLU A 86 7.19 -6.16 -13.99
CA GLU A 86 6.22 -7.22 -13.83
C GLU A 86 6.00 -7.49 -12.34
N ILE A 87 4.73 -7.64 -11.93
CA ILE A 87 4.42 -8.01 -10.55
C ILE A 87 4.64 -9.52 -10.40
N GLU A 88 5.62 -9.90 -9.59
CA GLU A 88 5.79 -11.30 -9.19
C GLU A 88 4.67 -11.70 -8.21
N VAL A 89 3.99 -12.81 -8.46
CA VAL A 89 3.05 -13.39 -7.50
C VAL A 89 3.78 -14.45 -6.67
N LEU A 90 4.02 -14.15 -5.39
CA LEU A 90 4.81 -15.03 -4.53
C LEU A 90 4.03 -16.28 -4.11
N GLU A 91 4.51 -17.45 -4.52
CA GLU A 91 3.88 -18.74 -4.19
C GLU A 91 4.30 -19.31 -2.81
N ARG A 92 5.25 -18.65 -2.14
CA ARG A 92 5.80 -19.03 -0.83
C ARG A 92 6.09 -17.76 -0.03
N ILE A 93 5.87 -17.79 1.29
CA ILE A 93 6.34 -16.72 2.18
C ILE A 93 7.87 -16.88 2.31
N PRO A 94 8.68 -15.94 1.79
CA PRO A 94 10.13 -15.93 2.00
C PRO A 94 10.46 -15.95 3.49
N ALA A 95 11.55 -16.63 3.87
CA ALA A 95 11.99 -16.73 5.26
C ALA A 95 12.14 -15.35 5.94
N ALA A 96 12.66 -14.36 5.19
CA ALA A 96 12.76 -12.98 5.64
C ALA A 96 11.40 -12.40 6.04
N TYR A 97 10.34 -12.62 5.25
CA TYR A 97 9.00 -12.12 5.57
C TYR A 97 8.36 -12.90 6.72
N ARG A 98 8.64 -14.21 6.86
CA ARG A 98 8.18 -14.96 8.04
C ARG A 98 8.76 -14.37 9.31
N MET A 99 10.06 -14.09 9.32
CA MET A 99 10.72 -13.45 10.46
C MET A 99 10.11 -12.08 10.77
N LEU A 100 9.91 -11.25 9.74
CA LEU A 100 9.46 -9.87 9.93
C LEU A 100 7.98 -9.76 10.33
N PHE A 101 7.13 -10.62 9.78
CA PHE A 101 5.67 -10.43 9.84
C PHE A 101 4.91 -11.62 10.42
N TRP A 102 5.51 -12.79 10.55
CA TRP A 102 4.81 -13.99 10.99
C TRP A 102 5.55 -14.79 12.07
N ALA A 103 6.57 -14.23 12.70
CA ALA A 103 7.27 -14.87 13.81
C ALA A 103 6.29 -15.30 14.93
N ASP A 104 5.30 -14.44 15.21
CA ASP A 104 4.28 -14.68 16.24
C ASP A 104 2.97 -15.27 15.66
N ASN A 105 2.92 -15.56 14.35
CA ASN A 105 1.69 -16.04 13.71
C ASN A 105 1.97 -17.15 12.68
N PRO A 106 2.29 -18.38 13.17
CA PRO A 106 2.72 -19.50 12.32
C PRO A 106 1.59 -20.08 11.46
N GLN A 107 0.33 -19.65 11.65
CA GLN A 107 -0.82 -20.18 10.93
C GLN A 107 -1.00 -19.56 9.53
N ALA A 108 -0.28 -18.48 9.22
CA ALA A 108 -0.35 -17.84 7.92
C ALA A 108 0.19 -18.74 6.82
N ARG A 109 -0.59 -18.89 5.74
CA ARG A 109 -0.24 -19.72 4.58
C ARG A 109 -0.42 -18.91 3.31
N VAL A 110 0.44 -19.14 2.32
CA VAL A 110 0.22 -18.59 0.98
C VAL A 110 -1.04 -19.22 0.39
N SER A 111 -1.92 -18.39 -0.14
CA SER A 111 -3.11 -18.85 -0.84
C SER A 111 -2.71 -19.41 -2.20
N ARG A 112 -3.04 -20.67 -2.47
CA ARG A 112 -2.66 -21.38 -3.71
C ARG A 112 -3.88 -21.93 -4.47
N SER A 113 -5.09 -21.52 -4.11
CA SER A 113 -6.28 -22.14 -4.69
C SER A 113 -6.45 -21.70 -6.16
N ILE A 114 -7.02 -22.58 -6.99
CA ILE A 114 -7.37 -22.26 -8.39
C ILE A 114 -8.35 -21.07 -8.43
N LYS A 115 -9.25 -20.97 -7.45
CA LYS A 115 -10.18 -19.85 -7.31
C LYS A 115 -9.41 -18.53 -7.17
N ASP A 116 -8.36 -18.51 -6.35
CA ASP A 116 -7.58 -17.31 -6.06
C ASP A 116 -6.85 -16.82 -7.33
N ARG A 117 -6.28 -17.75 -8.10
CA ARG A 117 -5.65 -17.43 -9.39
C ARG A 117 -6.64 -16.80 -10.37
N ARG A 118 -7.85 -17.38 -10.50
CA ARG A 118 -8.89 -16.82 -11.39
C ARG A 118 -9.31 -15.42 -10.98
N LEU A 119 -9.50 -15.19 -9.68
CA LEU A 119 -9.85 -13.87 -9.16
C LEU A 119 -8.72 -12.86 -9.38
N LEU A 120 -7.47 -13.26 -9.17
CA LEU A 120 -6.32 -12.42 -9.45
C LEU A 120 -6.24 -12.06 -10.94
N THR A 121 -6.40 -13.03 -11.84
CA THR A 121 -6.44 -12.77 -13.29
C THR A 121 -7.55 -11.79 -13.67
N ARG A 122 -8.75 -11.95 -13.11
CA ARG A 122 -9.87 -11.02 -13.31
C ARG A 122 -9.55 -9.62 -12.78
N ALA A 123 -9.03 -9.53 -11.55
CA ALA A 123 -8.63 -8.28 -10.92
C ALA A 123 -7.59 -7.53 -11.78
N THR A 124 -6.52 -8.22 -12.20
CA THR A 124 -5.47 -7.67 -13.06
C THR A 124 -6.03 -7.21 -14.40
N SER A 125 -6.90 -8.01 -15.04
CA SER A 125 -7.53 -7.62 -16.32
C SER A 125 -8.40 -6.37 -16.19
N LEU A 126 -9.15 -6.23 -15.10
CA LEU A 126 -9.94 -5.01 -14.84
C LEU A 126 -9.04 -3.80 -14.59
N LEU A 127 -7.96 -3.96 -13.82
CA LEU A 127 -6.97 -2.90 -13.57
C LEU A 127 -6.26 -2.45 -14.85
N GLU A 128 -5.94 -3.39 -15.74
CA GLU A 128 -5.34 -3.10 -17.04
C GLU A 128 -6.30 -2.33 -17.95
N LYS A 129 -7.55 -2.82 -18.09
CA LYS A 129 -8.59 -2.14 -18.88
C LYS A 129 -8.93 -0.75 -18.34
N ALA A 130 -8.87 -0.56 -17.02
CA ALA A 130 -9.03 0.74 -16.38
C ALA A 130 -7.79 1.65 -16.51
N SER A 131 -6.72 1.16 -17.14
CA SER A 131 -5.41 1.81 -17.25
C SER A 131 -4.80 2.19 -15.90
N VAL A 132 -5.05 1.40 -14.85
CA VAL A 132 -4.53 1.63 -13.49
C VAL A 132 -3.30 0.76 -13.21
N LEU A 133 -3.23 -0.44 -13.82
CA LEU A 133 -2.22 -1.46 -13.51
C LEU A 133 -0.78 -0.93 -13.61
N SER A 134 -0.47 -0.15 -14.64
CA SER A 134 0.88 0.41 -14.87
C SER A 134 1.38 1.29 -13.73
N MET A 135 0.48 2.05 -13.09
CA MET A 135 0.83 2.87 -11.94
C MET A 135 1.08 2.02 -10.69
N LEU A 136 0.32 0.93 -10.52
CA LEU A 136 0.53 0.01 -9.40
C LEU A 136 1.83 -0.77 -9.54
N THR A 137 2.17 -1.22 -10.76
CA THR A 137 3.43 -1.91 -11.07
C THR A 137 4.65 -1.01 -10.87
N ASP A 138 4.50 0.31 -11.05
CA ASP A 138 5.61 1.25 -10.84
C ASP A 138 6.07 1.32 -9.37
N VAL A 139 5.20 0.98 -8.42
CA VAL A 139 5.46 1.05 -6.98
C VAL A 139 5.42 -0.31 -6.28
N THR A 140 5.09 -1.37 -7.00
CA THR A 140 4.95 -2.73 -6.48
C THR A 140 5.84 -3.69 -7.24
N ALA A 141 6.77 -4.34 -6.54
CA ALA A 141 7.64 -5.37 -7.11
C ALA A 141 6.98 -6.75 -7.10
N SER A 142 6.25 -7.07 -6.03
CA SER A 142 5.60 -8.37 -5.88
C SER A 142 4.31 -8.30 -5.07
N VAL A 143 3.44 -9.28 -5.26
CA VAL A 143 2.20 -9.47 -4.51
C VAL A 143 2.21 -10.84 -3.86
N LEU A 144 1.95 -10.90 -2.57
CA LEU A 144 1.78 -12.14 -1.82
C LEU A 144 0.34 -12.25 -1.34
N LEU A 145 -0.37 -13.28 -1.82
CA LEU A 145 -1.69 -13.64 -1.32
C LEU A 145 -1.55 -14.59 -0.12
N PHE A 146 -2.10 -14.24 1.03
CA PHE A 146 -2.05 -15.09 2.22
C PHE A 146 -3.42 -15.30 2.86
N CYS A 147 -3.58 -16.40 3.58
CA CYS A 147 -4.79 -16.75 4.33
C CYS A 147 -4.43 -17.35 5.70
N GLY A 148 -5.44 -17.57 6.56
CA GLY A 148 -5.25 -18.24 7.85
C GLY A 148 -4.56 -17.40 8.93
N SER A 149 -4.55 -16.08 8.81
CA SER A 149 -3.98 -15.15 9.80
C SER A 149 -5.04 -14.15 10.25
N ASP A 150 -4.93 -13.66 11.49
CA ASP A 150 -5.74 -12.56 12.01
C ASP A 150 -5.30 -11.19 11.49
N ARG A 151 -4.11 -11.09 10.89
CA ARG A 151 -3.62 -9.86 10.26
C ARG A 151 -4.47 -9.48 9.07
N ASN A 152 -4.72 -8.18 8.86
CA ASN A 152 -5.29 -7.67 7.61
C ASN A 152 -4.21 -7.64 6.52
N SER A 153 -4.58 -7.34 5.28
CA SER A 153 -3.60 -6.98 4.26
C SER A 153 -2.72 -5.83 4.75
N PHE A 154 -1.47 -5.81 4.31
CA PHE A 154 -0.52 -4.82 4.77
C PHE A 154 0.57 -4.57 3.73
N TYR A 155 1.25 -3.45 3.93
CA TYR A 155 2.49 -3.07 3.29
C TYR A 155 3.49 -2.70 4.38
N ASP A 156 4.75 -3.04 4.19
CA ASP A 156 5.85 -2.63 5.05
C ASP A 156 7.02 -2.18 4.16
N THR A 157 7.63 -1.04 4.51
CA THR A 157 8.73 -0.46 3.72
C THR A 157 9.95 -1.39 3.66
N ARG A 158 10.12 -2.29 4.63
CA ARG A 158 11.15 -3.34 4.67
C ARG A 158 10.83 -4.52 3.76
N ALA A 159 9.62 -4.62 3.22
CA ALA A 159 9.25 -5.65 2.26
C ALA A 159 9.48 -5.23 0.80
N HIS A 160 10.08 -4.06 0.58
CA HIS A 160 10.66 -3.63 -0.70
C HIS A 160 9.69 -3.70 -1.89
N GLY A 161 8.55 -3.02 -1.74
CA GLY A 161 7.53 -3.01 -2.78
C GLY A 161 6.72 -4.31 -2.86
N THR A 162 6.82 -5.18 -1.86
CA THR A 162 5.91 -6.31 -1.71
C THR A 162 4.62 -5.89 -1.03
N VAL A 163 3.52 -6.19 -1.68
CA VAL A 163 2.17 -5.99 -1.15
C VAL A 163 1.64 -7.33 -0.64
N PHE A 164 1.19 -7.37 0.62
CA PHE A 164 0.62 -8.56 1.22
C PHE A 164 -0.90 -8.43 1.28
N ILE A 165 -1.61 -9.26 0.52
CA ILE A 165 -3.08 -9.22 0.46
C ILE A 165 -3.63 -10.41 1.22
N ARG A 166 -4.43 -10.14 2.24
CA ARG A 166 -5.20 -11.18 2.90
C ARG A 166 -6.34 -11.61 2.00
N PHE A 167 -6.29 -12.87 1.60
CA PHE A 167 -7.38 -13.52 0.90
C PHE A 167 -8.32 -14.21 1.89
N THR A 168 -9.60 -13.87 1.81
CA THR A 168 -10.66 -14.50 2.61
C THR A 168 -11.57 -15.31 1.70
N LYS A 169 -12.23 -16.36 2.23
CA LYS A 169 -13.15 -17.20 1.43
C LYS A 169 -14.29 -16.38 0.78
N ALA A 170 -14.65 -15.26 1.39
CA ALA A 170 -15.68 -14.32 0.93
C ALA A 170 -15.14 -13.22 -0.02
N GLY A 171 -13.83 -13.18 -0.28
CA GLY A 171 -13.22 -12.22 -1.19
C GLY A 171 -13.60 -12.48 -2.65
N ASP A 172 -13.95 -11.40 -3.35
CA ASP A 172 -14.16 -11.33 -4.80
C ASP A 172 -12.98 -10.61 -5.48
N GLU A 173 -13.03 -10.45 -6.80
CA GLU A 173 -12.02 -9.71 -7.55
C GLU A 173 -11.95 -8.23 -7.17
N PHE A 174 -13.07 -7.63 -6.75
CA PHE A 174 -13.11 -6.22 -6.33
C PHE A 174 -12.45 -6.00 -4.97
N HIS A 175 -12.53 -6.99 -4.08
CA HIS A 175 -11.75 -7.04 -2.84
C HIS A 175 -10.26 -7.09 -3.15
N LEU A 176 -9.83 -7.96 -4.07
CA LEU A 176 -8.43 -8.02 -4.49
C LEU A 176 -7.96 -6.69 -5.09
N ILE A 177 -8.79 -6.05 -5.93
CA ILE A 177 -8.49 -4.73 -6.51
C ILE A 177 -8.34 -3.68 -5.41
N GLU A 178 -9.30 -3.59 -4.49
CA GLU A 178 -9.28 -2.61 -3.40
C GLU A 178 -8.03 -2.79 -2.53
N GLU A 179 -7.76 -4.02 -2.09
CA GLU A 179 -6.59 -4.32 -1.26
C GLU A 179 -5.29 -4.06 -2.01
N PHE A 180 -5.20 -4.45 -3.29
CA PHE A 180 -3.99 -4.20 -4.06
C PHE A 180 -3.74 -2.69 -4.22
N VAL A 181 -4.76 -1.93 -4.62
CA VAL A 181 -4.65 -0.47 -4.78
C VAL A 181 -4.32 0.21 -3.45
N HIS A 182 -4.94 -0.22 -2.36
CA HIS A 182 -4.68 0.31 -1.02
C HIS A 182 -3.21 0.09 -0.61
N GLN A 183 -2.72 -1.15 -0.71
CA GLN A 183 -1.37 -1.49 -0.29
C GLN A 183 -0.29 -0.94 -1.25
N ALA A 184 -0.56 -0.87 -2.55
CA ALA A 184 0.30 -0.15 -3.49
C ALA A 184 0.27 1.37 -3.21
N GLY A 185 -0.86 1.90 -2.75
CA GLY A 185 -0.98 3.29 -2.28
C GLY A 185 -0.10 3.58 -1.06
N HIS A 186 0.03 2.64 -0.12
CA HIS A 186 1.03 2.74 0.96
C HIS A 186 2.47 2.79 0.43
N ALA A 187 2.78 1.98 -0.59
CA ALA A 187 4.09 2.01 -1.23
C ALA A 187 4.37 3.37 -1.89
N LEU A 188 3.41 3.89 -2.67
CA LEU A 188 3.50 5.23 -3.26
C LEU A 188 3.68 6.30 -2.19
N PHE A 189 2.86 6.27 -1.13
CA PHE A 189 2.94 7.25 -0.04
C PHE A 189 4.30 7.23 0.65
N SER A 190 4.85 6.03 0.91
CA SER A 190 6.19 5.89 1.50
C SER A 190 7.28 6.53 0.62
N ILE A 191 7.14 6.42 -0.71
CA ILE A 191 8.06 7.06 -1.65
C ILE A 191 7.90 8.59 -1.58
N LEU A 192 6.67 9.11 -1.55
CA LEU A 192 6.41 10.55 -1.40
C LEU A 192 7.01 11.11 -0.09
N MET A 193 6.79 10.41 1.03
CA MET A 193 7.29 10.84 2.35
C MET A 193 8.80 10.68 2.52
N SER A 194 9.46 9.81 1.73
CA SER A 194 10.93 9.81 1.66
C SER A 194 11.50 11.14 1.15
N GLN A 195 10.66 11.95 0.49
CA GLN A 195 10.96 13.31 0.04
C GLN A 195 10.04 14.33 0.72
N GLN A 196 9.67 14.13 1.99
CA GLN A 196 8.66 14.93 2.69
C GLN A 196 8.84 16.45 2.49
N ASN A 197 10.06 16.98 2.64
CA ASN A 197 10.36 18.41 2.49
C ASN A 197 10.04 18.98 1.11
N ARG A 198 9.90 18.12 0.09
CA ARG A 198 9.46 18.51 -1.24
C ARG A 198 7.95 18.73 -1.30
N TYR A 199 7.18 18.12 -0.42
CA TYR A 199 5.71 18.14 -0.43
C TYR A 199 5.10 18.95 0.72
N CYS A 200 5.72 18.94 1.90
CA CYS A 200 5.20 19.55 3.11
C CYS A 200 6.32 20.24 3.90
N PHE A 201 5.99 21.35 4.58
CA PHE A 201 6.87 22.07 5.50
C PHE A 201 6.85 21.53 6.93
N ILE A 202 5.86 20.69 7.27
CA ILE A 202 5.67 20.11 8.61
C ILE A 202 6.05 18.63 8.63
N SER A 203 6.41 18.12 9.81
CA SER A 203 6.67 16.70 10.03
C SER A 203 5.41 15.85 9.83
N GLU A 204 5.55 14.69 9.18
CA GLU A 204 4.48 13.69 9.10
C GLU A 204 4.00 13.19 10.48
N ARG A 205 4.83 13.37 11.52
CA ARG A 205 4.51 12.97 12.90
C ARG A 205 3.78 14.05 13.69
N ALA A 206 3.64 15.27 13.15
CA ALA A 206 2.95 16.35 13.83
C ALA A 206 1.48 15.96 14.07
N PRO A 207 0.97 15.97 15.32
CA PRO A 207 -0.43 15.69 15.60
C PRO A 207 -1.35 16.75 14.97
N ILE A 208 -2.46 16.36 14.36
CA ILE A 208 -3.41 17.30 13.72
C ILE A 208 -3.95 18.34 14.71
N CYS A 209 -4.24 17.93 15.94
CA CYS A 209 -4.66 18.85 16.99
C CYS A 209 -3.65 19.97 17.28
N SER A 210 -2.35 19.72 17.09
CA SER A 210 -1.31 20.75 17.26
C SER A 210 -1.25 21.77 16.12
N LEU A 211 -1.94 21.51 15.01
CA LEU A 211 -2.02 22.39 13.84
C LEU A 211 -3.24 23.32 13.87
N GLY A 212 -4.02 23.32 14.95
CA GLY A 212 -5.13 24.27 15.17
C GLY A 212 -6.40 24.01 14.33
N ILE A 213 -6.53 22.84 13.71
CA ILE A 213 -7.68 22.54 12.82
C ILE A 213 -8.80 21.77 13.53
N ASP A 214 -8.43 20.74 14.29
CA ASP A 214 -9.36 19.89 15.03
C ASP A 214 -8.70 19.42 16.32
N SER A 215 -9.13 19.96 17.45
CA SER A 215 -8.57 19.62 18.77
C SER A 215 -8.85 18.17 19.19
N ALA A 216 -9.83 17.50 18.58
CA ALA A 216 -10.18 16.12 18.87
C ALA A 216 -9.38 15.11 18.02
N ASP A 217 -8.81 15.53 16.89
CA ASP A 217 -8.04 14.64 16.03
C ASP A 217 -6.58 14.53 16.48
N THR A 218 -6.29 13.47 17.25
CA THR A 218 -4.95 13.15 17.75
C THR A 218 -4.10 12.39 16.74
N ARG A 219 -4.61 12.11 15.54
CA ARG A 219 -3.84 11.37 14.53
C ARG A 219 -2.66 12.22 14.06
N PRO A 220 -1.52 11.60 13.73
CA PRO A 220 -0.44 12.29 13.02
C PRO A 220 -0.91 12.81 11.65
N PHE A 221 -0.42 13.96 11.23
CA PHE A 221 -0.68 14.54 9.91
C PHE A 221 -0.38 13.55 8.78
N GLY A 222 0.71 12.81 8.88
CA GLY A 222 1.10 11.77 7.93
C GLY A 222 0.06 10.65 7.81
N VAL A 223 -0.66 10.32 8.89
CA VAL A 223 -1.72 9.31 8.86
C VAL A 223 -2.96 9.83 8.11
N ALA A 224 -3.34 11.09 8.31
CA ALA A 224 -4.45 11.68 7.55
C ALA A 224 -4.09 11.88 6.07
N LEU A 225 -2.87 12.35 5.78
CA LEU A 225 -2.40 12.48 4.41
C LEU A 225 -2.25 11.13 3.71
N HIS A 226 -1.81 10.09 4.44
CA HIS A 226 -1.78 8.71 3.97
C HIS A 226 -3.18 8.24 3.57
N GLY A 227 -4.17 8.38 4.46
CA GLY A 227 -5.57 8.03 4.19
C GLY A 227 -6.11 8.76 2.97
N LEU A 228 -5.81 10.06 2.85
CA LEU A 228 -6.19 10.85 1.68
C LEU A 228 -5.65 10.27 0.38
N VAL A 229 -4.37 9.89 0.33
CA VAL A 229 -3.72 9.35 -0.87
C VAL A 229 -4.28 7.97 -1.22
N THR A 230 -4.41 7.06 -0.25
CA THR A 230 -4.89 5.69 -0.54
C THR A 230 -6.36 5.68 -0.95
N GLU A 231 -7.22 6.43 -0.27
CA GLU A 231 -8.64 6.52 -0.62
C GLU A 231 -8.86 7.19 -1.97
N ALA A 232 -8.05 8.20 -2.33
CA ALA A 232 -8.11 8.82 -3.66
C ALA A 232 -7.75 7.84 -4.78
N LEU A 233 -6.76 6.98 -4.57
CA LEU A 233 -6.37 5.94 -5.54
C LEU A 233 -7.47 4.88 -5.69
N ILE A 234 -8.06 4.43 -4.58
CA ILE A 234 -9.17 3.47 -4.57
C ILE A 234 -10.37 4.06 -5.32
N ALA A 235 -10.74 5.30 -5.00
CA ALA A 235 -11.87 5.98 -5.62
C ALA A 235 -11.66 6.22 -7.14
N ASP A 236 -10.47 6.68 -7.57
CA ASP A 236 -10.14 6.81 -9.00
C ASP A 236 -10.21 5.46 -9.72
N THR A 237 -9.71 4.40 -9.07
CA THR A 237 -9.71 3.06 -9.64
C THR A 237 -11.13 2.55 -9.86
N PHE A 238 -11.99 2.65 -8.85
CA PHE A 238 -13.38 2.21 -8.98
C PHE A 238 -14.21 3.09 -9.92
N LEU A 239 -13.95 4.40 -9.98
CA LEU A 239 -14.54 5.30 -10.98
C LEU A 239 -14.27 4.80 -12.42
N ARG A 240 -13.02 4.41 -12.69
CA ARG A 240 -12.60 3.92 -14.01
C ARG A 240 -13.19 2.56 -14.31
N ILE A 241 -13.13 1.63 -13.36
CA ILE A 241 -13.74 0.29 -13.49
C ILE A 241 -15.24 0.40 -13.74
N PHE A 242 -15.96 1.25 -12.99
CA PHE A 242 -17.40 1.46 -13.18
C PHE A 242 -17.73 1.91 -14.62
N SER A 243 -16.82 2.63 -15.25
CA SER A 243 -16.98 3.17 -16.60
C SER A 243 -16.70 2.14 -17.71
N LEU A 244 -16.18 0.96 -17.37
CA LEU A 244 -15.86 -0.07 -18.36
C LEU A 244 -17.16 -0.68 -18.93
N PRO A 245 -17.24 -0.87 -20.26
CA PRO A 245 -18.37 -1.56 -20.89
C PRO A 245 -18.50 -3.02 -20.44
N SER A 246 -17.38 -3.67 -20.08
CA SER A 246 -17.35 -5.09 -19.69
C SER A 246 -17.83 -5.38 -18.27
N VAL A 247 -18.14 -4.37 -17.47
CA VAL A 247 -18.59 -4.56 -16.08
C VAL A 247 -20.10 -4.70 -16.05
N SER A 248 -20.57 -5.85 -15.57
CA SER A 248 -21.99 -6.21 -15.51
C SER A 248 -22.79 -5.28 -14.58
N THR A 249 -24.12 -5.27 -14.69
CA THR A 249 -24.98 -4.46 -13.79
C THR A 249 -24.78 -4.83 -12.32
N SER A 250 -24.68 -6.13 -12.01
CA SER A 250 -24.42 -6.63 -10.65
C SER A 250 -23.08 -6.13 -10.12
N ASP A 251 -22.03 -6.22 -10.95
CA ASP A 251 -20.70 -5.75 -10.59
C ASP A 251 -20.65 -4.23 -10.42
N ARG A 252 -21.35 -3.48 -11.28
CA ARG A 252 -21.49 -2.02 -11.15
C ARG A 252 -22.13 -1.64 -9.82
N HIS A 253 -23.13 -2.39 -9.36
CA HIS A 253 -23.75 -2.13 -8.07
C HIS A 253 -22.74 -2.31 -6.93
N GLN A 254 -21.89 -3.35 -6.96
CA GLN A 254 -20.84 -3.56 -5.97
C GLN A 254 -19.74 -2.48 -6.04
N VAL A 255 -19.29 -2.15 -7.25
CA VAL A 255 -18.30 -1.08 -7.50
C VAL A 255 -18.81 0.26 -7.00
N LEU A 256 -20.10 0.57 -7.19
CA LEU A 256 -20.72 1.79 -6.64
C LEU A 256 -20.66 1.82 -5.12
N GLY A 257 -20.91 0.69 -4.45
CA GLY A 257 -20.80 0.59 -3.00
C GLY A 257 -19.38 0.86 -2.49
N ARG A 258 -18.36 0.27 -3.13
CA ARG A 258 -16.95 0.49 -2.79
C ARG A 258 -16.50 1.92 -3.12
N LEU A 259 -16.98 2.49 -4.22
CA LEU A 259 -16.76 3.89 -4.57
C LEU A 259 -17.38 4.84 -3.53
N ALA A 260 -18.63 4.61 -3.11
CA ALA A 260 -19.28 5.40 -2.07
C ALA A 260 -18.53 5.30 -0.73
N PHE A 261 -18.09 4.09 -0.37
CA PHE A 261 -17.34 3.86 0.86
C PHE A 261 -16.01 4.62 0.89
N SER A 262 -15.22 4.54 -0.18
CA SER A 262 -13.96 5.28 -0.31
C SER A 262 -14.18 6.79 -0.41
N CYS A 263 -15.17 7.26 -1.16
CA CYS A 263 -15.49 8.69 -1.26
C CYS A 263 -15.87 9.32 0.07
N ARG A 264 -16.59 8.60 0.93
CA ARG A 264 -16.95 9.11 2.28
C ARG A 264 -15.71 9.34 3.13
N LYS A 265 -14.75 8.41 3.12
CA LYS A 265 -13.48 8.54 3.85
C LYS A 265 -12.62 9.65 3.25
N LEU A 266 -12.48 9.64 1.92
CA LEU A 266 -11.77 10.66 1.15
C LEU A 266 -12.28 12.08 1.43
N ALA A 267 -13.61 12.28 1.46
CA ALA A 267 -14.20 13.59 1.70
C ALA A 267 -13.89 14.12 3.10
N ALA A 268 -13.93 13.24 4.13
CA ALA A 268 -13.59 13.61 5.49
C ALA A 268 -12.13 14.06 5.62
N ASP A 269 -11.18 13.25 5.13
CA ASP A 269 -9.76 13.58 5.20
C ASP A 269 -9.41 14.77 4.27
N LEU A 270 -10.06 14.93 3.11
CA LEU A 270 -9.84 16.07 2.20
C LEU A 270 -10.29 17.38 2.84
N HIS A 271 -11.46 17.39 3.50
CA HIS A 271 -11.94 18.58 4.19
C HIS A 271 -10.97 19.03 5.30
N LEU A 272 -10.41 18.07 6.02
CA LEU A 272 -9.42 18.32 7.08
C LEU A 272 -8.10 18.86 6.49
N ILE A 273 -7.52 18.13 5.53
CA ILE A 273 -6.21 18.45 4.95
C ILE A 273 -6.24 19.74 4.12
N ALA A 274 -7.36 20.07 3.47
CA ALA A 274 -7.48 21.30 2.69
C ALA A 274 -7.34 22.56 3.54
N LYS A 275 -7.70 22.51 4.83
CA LYS A 275 -7.49 23.62 5.78
C LYS A 275 -6.02 23.83 6.15
N LEU A 276 -5.16 22.86 5.86
CA LEU A 276 -3.71 22.89 6.11
C LEU A 276 -2.92 23.27 4.86
N SER A 277 -3.53 23.92 3.87
CA SER A 277 -2.89 24.24 2.58
C SER A 277 -1.56 24.99 2.74
N GLU A 278 -1.44 25.86 3.75
CA GLU A 278 -0.22 26.62 4.06
C GLU A 278 0.95 25.74 4.52
N THR A 279 0.68 24.51 4.95
CA THR A 279 1.71 23.55 5.35
C THR A 279 2.31 22.78 4.18
N PHE A 280 1.76 22.95 2.96
CA PHE A 280 2.23 22.30 1.74
C PHE A 280 3.14 23.21 0.92
N THR A 281 4.14 22.60 0.28
CA THR A 281 4.90 23.24 -0.79
C THR A 281 4.05 23.39 -2.06
N GLN A 282 4.59 24.03 -3.10
CA GLN A 282 3.93 24.08 -4.40
C GLN A 282 3.66 22.68 -4.98
N GLU A 283 4.62 21.75 -4.87
CA GLU A 283 4.43 20.37 -5.31
C GLU A 283 3.38 19.62 -4.48
N GLY A 284 3.32 19.88 -3.17
CA GLY A 284 2.28 19.37 -2.28
C GLY A 284 0.90 19.88 -2.67
N LEU A 285 0.77 21.16 -2.98
CA LEU A 285 -0.48 21.76 -3.47
C LEU A 285 -0.91 21.19 -4.83
N ILE A 286 0.02 20.86 -5.72
CA ILE A 286 -0.30 20.18 -6.98
C ILE A 286 -0.86 18.78 -6.71
N LEU A 287 -0.25 18.02 -5.79
CA LEU A 287 -0.76 16.71 -5.38
C LEU A 287 -2.17 16.82 -4.79
N LEU A 288 -2.38 17.75 -3.84
CA LEU A 288 -3.68 17.98 -3.21
C LEU A 288 -4.73 18.42 -4.24
N GLY A 289 -4.36 19.29 -5.18
CA GLY A 289 -5.21 19.71 -6.29
C GLY A 289 -5.59 18.55 -7.21
N ALA A 290 -4.67 17.60 -7.47
CA ALA A 290 -4.98 16.41 -8.25
C ALA A 290 -6.00 15.51 -7.55
N ILE A 291 -5.86 15.32 -6.23
CA ILE A 291 -6.81 14.56 -5.40
C ILE A 291 -8.19 15.25 -5.37
N SER A 292 -8.22 16.55 -5.11
CA SER A 292 -9.45 17.35 -5.08
C SER A 292 -10.21 17.31 -6.41
N ARG A 293 -9.51 17.34 -7.55
CA ARG A 293 -10.12 17.20 -8.87
C ARG A 293 -10.70 15.81 -9.12
N THR A 294 -10.02 14.74 -8.68
CA THR A 294 -10.58 13.37 -8.72
C THR A 294 -11.88 13.31 -7.93
N CYS A 295 -11.89 13.84 -6.70
CA CYS A 295 -13.06 13.91 -5.84
C CYS A 295 -14.21 14.66 -6.53
N SER A 296 -13.93 15.86 -7.05
CA SER A 296 -14.90 16.69 -7.78
C SER A 296 -15.48 15.98 -9.00
N GLN A 297 -14.66 15.25 -9.76
CA GLN A 297 -15.11 14.47 -10.91
C GLN A 297 -16.08 13.36 -10.51
N ILE A 298 -15.81 12.66 -9.40
CA ILE A 298 -16.69 11.61 -8.89
C ILE A 298 -18.03 12.21 -8.44
N PHE A 299 -18.01 13.27 -7.62
CA PHE A 299 -19.24 13.89 -7.12
C PHE A 299 -20.08 14.51 -8.24
N ARG A 300 -19.46 15.14 -9.25
CA ARG A 300 -20.19 15.64 -10.42
C ARG A 300 -20.90 14.51 -11.18
N ARG A 301 -20.31 13.32 -11.26
CA ARG A 301 -20.86 12.20 -12.03
C ARG A 301 -21.83 11.33 -11.22
N PHE A 302 -21.60 11.20 -9.92
CA PHE A 302 -22.30 10.22 -9.07
C PHE A 302 -22.94 10.82 -7.82
N GLY A 303 -22.79 12.11 -7.52
CA GLY A 303 -23.20 12.73 -6.25
C GLY A 303 -24.60 12.30 -5.79
N ALA A 304 -25.62 12.53 -6.62
CA ALA A 304 -27.00 12.14 -6.31
C ALA A 304 -27.20 10.63 -6.10
N ARG A 305 -26.37 9.77 -6.70
CA ARG A 305 -26.39 8.32 -6.46
C ARG A 305 -25.67 7.95 -5.17
N LEU A 306 -24.52 8.57 -4.90
CA LEU A 306 -23.73 8.34 -3.69
C LEU A 306 -24.49 8.77 -2.43
N GLU A 307 -25.23 9.88 -2.49
CA GLU A 307 -26.07 10.36 -1.39
C GLU A 307 -27.18 9.38 -0.99
N ARG A 308 -27.63 8.53 -1.92
CA ARG A 308 -28.66 7.51 -1.67
C ARG A 308 -28.09 6.19 -1.15
N VAL A 309 -26.77 6.02 -1.15
CA VAL A 309 -26.13 4.78 -0.70
C VAL A 309 -26.09 4.75 0.83
N ASP A 310 -26.72 3.73 1.41
CA ASP A 310 -26.68 3.47 2.85
C ASP A 310 -25.43 2.65 3.23
N LEU A 311 -24.53 3.28 4.00
CA LEU A 311 -23.31 2.68 4.55
C LEU A 311 -23.34 2.53 6.08
N SER A 312 -24.49 2.71 6.73
CA SER A 312 -24.64 2.77 8.20
C SER A 312 -24.14 1.51 8.93
N ARG A 313 -24.21 0.34 8.30
CA ARG A 313 -23.75 -0.94 8.90
C ARG A 313 -22.41 -1.43 8.38
N GLN A 314 -21.68 -0.61 7.62
CA GLN A 314 -20.35 -0.99 7.16
C GLN A 314 -19.34 -0.98 8.30
N THR A 315 -18.41 -1.94 8.28
CA THR A 315 -17.22 -1.97 9.16
C THR A 315 -16.11 -1.10 8.56
N TYR A 316 -14.94 -1.11 9.21
CA TYR A 316 -13.72 -0.52 8.65
C TYR A 316 -13.37 -1.06 7.25
N VAL A 317 -13.58 -2.36 7.03
CA VAL A 317 -13.47 -3.01 5.71
C VAL A 317 -14.86 -3.09 5.08
N PHE A 318 -14.96 -2.76 3.80
CA PHE A 318 -16.20 -2.84 3.04
C PHE A 318 -16.74 -4.27 2.98
N SER A 319 -18.02 -4.44 3.29
CA SER A 319 -18.73 -5.71 3.22
C SER A 319 -19.79 -5.69 2.11
N PRO A 320 -19.57 -6.40 0.98
CA PRO A 320 -20.54 -6.50 -0.10
C PRO A 320 -21.90 -7.03 0.38
N LYS A 321 -21.88 -8.02 1.29
CA LYS A 321 -23.11 -8.60 1.87
C LYS A 321 -23.94 -7.57 2.64
N ARG A 322 -23.29 -6.75 3.49
CA ARG A 322 -24.01 -5.70 4.25
C ARG A 322 -24.52 -4.60 3.33
N TYR A 323 -23.71 -4.22 2.34
CA TYR A 323 -24.09 -3.21 1.36
C TYR A 323 -25.31 -3.65 0.55
N ALA A 324 -25.28 -4.85 -0.04
CA ALA A 324 -26.40 -5.40 -0.81
C ALA A 324 -27.67 -5.56 0.04
N GLY A 325 -27.53 -5.86 1.34
CA GLY A 325 -28.66 -5.96 2.27
C GLY A 325 -29.42 -4.65 2.46
N LEU A 326 -28.71 -3.51 2.49
CA LEU A 326 -29.27 -2.18 2.72
C LEU A 326 -29.65 -1.45 1.41
N ASN A 327 -29.02 -1.78 0.29
CA ASN A 327 -29.09 -1.00 -0.96
C ASN A 327 -29.85 -1.72 -2.10
N LYS A 328 -30.77 -2.64 -1.78
CA LYS A 328 -31.51 -3.45 -2.78
C LYS A 328 -32.25 -2.65 -3.85
N ARG A 329 -32.60 -1.40 -3.59
CA ARG A 329 -33.35 -0.53 -4.51
C ARG A 329 -32.46 0.29 -5.46
N LEU A 330 -31.13 0.15 -5.34
CA LEU A 330 -30.15 0.86 -6.17
C LEU A 330 -29.53 -0.04 -7.26
N SER A 331 -30.00 -1.29 -7.40
CA SER A 331 -29.52 -2.28 -8.38
C SER A 331 -30.19 -2.15 -9.73
#